data_AF-A0A3L7W8F9-F1
#
_entry.id   AF-A0A3L7W8F9-F1
#
_cell.length_a   1.000
_cell.length_b   1.000
_cell.length_c   1.000
_cell.angle_alpha   90.00
_cell.angle_beta   90.00
_cell.angle_gamma   90.00
#
_symmetry.space_group_name_H-M   'P 1'
#
loop_
_entity.id
_entity.type
_entity.pdbx_description
1 polymer ?
#
loop_
_entity_poly.entity_id
_entity_poly.type
_entity_poly.pdbx_seq_one_letter_code
_entity_poly.pdbx_strand_id
1 'polypeptide(L)'
;MRCESCRGSVRKHGTLARMWNLLSLLIAVLIGIGAAVQTSMLGSVGRLRGPSEATWLSILATATAVAVILAFRGLRGESLALPAPLDRPVIFIGAAVLAGIALFLTVRGLPPYYAITGLFGLAFIIGAATLAPRIGVALFLSATIAGQLVGAVLMDQIGAFGNAAQPVTPLRLAGVVLLLSGVVLVRGFGR
;
A
#
# COMPACT_ATOMS: atom_id res chain seq x y z
N MET A 1 -7.20 36.35 36.39
CA MET A 1 -7.17 34.87 36.44
C MET A 1 -7.35 34.34 35.01
N ARG A 2 -6.26 33.90 34.38
CA ARG A 2 -6.21 33.48 32.97
C ARG A 2 -6.60 32.00 32.91
N CYS A 3 -7.75 31.67 32.32
CA CYS A 3 -8.32 30.31 32.26
C CYS A 3 -7.30 29.25 31.81
N GLU A 4 -6.80 28.44 32.75
CA GLU A 4 -5.99 27.25 32.48
C GLU A 4 -6.76 26.22 31.62
N SER A 5 -8.10 26.22 31.70
CA SER A 5 -8.99 25.35 30.93
C SER A 5 -8.90 25.57 29.41
N CYS A 6 -8.81 26.83 28.93
CA CYS A 6 -8.61 27.11 27.49
C CYS A 6 -7.23 26.65 26.99
N ARG A 7 -6.20 26.75 27.83
CA ARG A 7 -4.84 26.32 27.48
C ARG A 7 -4.76 24.79 27.38
N GLY A 8 -5.50 24.06 28.23
CA GLY A 8 -5.61 22.60 28.18
C GLY A 8 -6.34 22.07 26.94
N SER A 9 -7.41 22.74 26.49
CA SER A 9 -8.17 22.35 25.28
C SER A 9 -7.36 22.54 23.99
N VAL A 10 -6.66 23.67 23.85
CA VAL A 10 -5.80 23.96 22.68
C VAL A 10 -4.58 23.01 22.64
N ARG A 11 -3.98 22.70 23.80
CA ARG A 11 -2.87 21.75 23.88
C ARG A 11 -3.33 20.32 23.56
N LYS A 12 -4.50 19.88 24.03
CA LYS A 12 -5.08 18.57 23.68
C LYS A 12 -5.37 18.46 22.17
N HIS A 13 -5.94 19.49 21.54
CA HIS A 13 -6.18 19.51 20.09
C HIS A 13 -4.88 19.46 19.29
N GLY A 14 -3.84 20.19 19.71
CA GLY A 14 -2.51 20.13 19.07
C GLY A 14 -1.82 18.78 19.24
N THR A 15 -1.98 18.12 20.40
CA THR A 15 -1.34 16.81 20.66
C THR A 15 -2.05 15.67 19.91
N LEU A 16 -3.38 15.70 19.85
CA LEU A 16 -4.19 14.75 19.06
C LEU A 16 -3.90 14.87 17.56
N ALA A 17 -3.86 16.10 17.02
CA ALA A 17 -3.54 16.32 15.61
C ALA A 17 -2.11 15.87 15.27
N ARG A 18 -1.14 16.14 16.16
CA ARG A 18 0.25 15.69 15.99
C ARG A 18 0.37 14.16 16.05
N MET A 19 -0.33 13.51 16.98
CA MET A 19 -0.36 12.04 17.10
C MET A 19 -1.02 11.39 15.87
N TRP A 20 -2.10 11.98 15.36
CA TRP A 20 -2.78 11.52 14.15
C TRP A 20 -1.91 11.62 12.89
N ASN A 21 -1.16 12.70 12.75
CA ASN A 21 -0.22 12.88 11.63
C ASN A 21 0.93 11.87 11.70
N LEU A 22 1.47 11.61 12.90
CA LEU A 22 2.49 10.57 13.10
C LEU A 22 1.95 9.18 12.77
N LEU A 23 0.72 8.87 13.21
CA LEU A 23 0.09 7.59 12.87
C LEU A 23 -0.11 7.44 11.36
N SER A 24 -0.56 8.49 10.67
CA SER A 24 -0.71 8.50 9.21
C SER A 24 0.62 8.27 8.48
N LEU A 25 1.71 8.84 8.99
CA LEU A 25 3.06 8.58 8.47
C LEU A 25 3.50 7.14 8.67
N LEU A 26 3.26 6.57 9.86
CA LEU A 26 3.56 5.17 10.13
C LEU A 26 2.78 4.25 9.19
N ILE A 27 1.50 4.54 8.95
CA ILE A 27 0.68 3.79 7.99
C ILE A 27 1.27 3.89 6.57
N ALA A 28 1.70 5.08 6.13
CA ALA A 28 2.33 5.25 4.81
C ALA A 28 3.63 4.44 4.67
N VAL A 29 4.46 4.41 5.72
CA VAL A 29 5.68 3.57 5.75
C VAL A 29 5.32 2.09 5.69
N LEU A 30 4.32 1.63 6.43
CA LEU A 30 3.86 0.24 6.40
C LEU A 30 3.31 -0.17 5.03
N ILE A 31 2.54 0.72 4.37
CA ILE A 31 2.11 0.53 2.99
C ILE A 31 3.34 0.36 2.07
N GLY A 32 4.37 1.18 2.28
CA GLY A 32 5.63 1.08 1.53
C GLY A 32 6.32 -0.27 1.69
N ILE A 33 6.45 -0.75 2.92
CA ILE A 33 7.01 -2.09 3.19
C ILE A 33 6.18 -3.18 2.50
N GLY A 34 4.85 -3.08 2.55
CA GLY A 34 3.96 -3.99 1.83
C GLY A 34 4.19 -3.97 0.31
N ALA A 35 4.38 -2.80 -0.28
CA ALA A 35 4.70 -2.69 -1.71
C ALA A 35 6.08 -3.30 -2.06
N ALA A 36 7.05 -3.27 -1.15
CA ALA A 36 8.31 -3.99 -1.33
C ALA A 36 8.07 -5.51 -1.34
N VAL A 37 7.28 -6.04 -0.39
CA VAL A 37 6.89 -7.47 -0.37
C VAL A 37 6.20 -7.87 -1.68
N GLN A 38 5.25 -7.05 -2.16
CA GLN A 38 4.59 -7.27 -3.44
C GLN A 38 5.58 -7.35 -4.60
N THR A 39 6.57 -6.45 -4.63
CA THR A 39 7.58 -6.40 -5.68
C THR A 39 8.48 -7.64 -5.64
N SER A 40 8.89 -8.10 -4.45
CA SER A 40 9.66 -9.33 -4.27
C SER A 40 8.86 -10.57 -4.69
N MET A 41 7.56 -10.64 -4.32
CA MET A 41 6.66 -11.71 -4.77
C MET A 41 6.56 -11.73 -6.30
N LEU A 42 6.30 -10.58 -6.92
CA LEU A 42 6.18 -10.46 -8.37
C LEU A 42 7.47 -10.89 -9.08
N GLY A 43 8.63 -10.48 -8.55
CA GLY A 43 9.94 -10.88 -9.06
C GLY A 43 10.14 -12.40 -9.01
N SER A 44 9.71 -13.06 -7.94
CA SER A 44 9.80 -14.52 -7.84
C SER A 44 8.89 -15.24 -8.83
N VAL A 45 7.65 -14.78 -9.02
CA VAL A 45 6.74 -15.34 -10.05
C VAL A 45 7.32 -15.12 -11.44
N GLY A 46 7.93 -13.96 -11.70
CA GLY A 46 8.59 -13.64 -12.95
C GLY A 46 9.72 -14.61 -13.31
N ARG A 47 10.46 -15.12 -12.32
CA ARG A 47 11.48 -16.16 -12.54
C ARG A 47 10.89 -17.54 -12.81
N LEU A 48 9.74 -17.86 -12.24
CA LEU A 48 9.10 -19.17 -12.37
C LEU A 48 8.27 -19.32 -13.66
N ARG A 49 7.58 -18.25 -14.08
CA ARG A 49 6.60 -18.27 -15.16
C ARG A 49 6.77 -17.18 -16.23
N GLY A 50 7.81 -16.37 -16.09
CA GLY A 50 8.07 -15.25 -16.99
C GLY A 50 7.42 -13.92 -16.54
N PRO A 51 7.93 -12.78 -17.01
CA PRO A 51 7.47 -11.45 -16.57
C PRO A 51 6.01 -11.13 -16.91
N SER A 52 5.51 -11.64 -18.05
CA SER A 52 4.14 -11.40 -18.51
C SER A 52 3.10 -12.04 -17.59
N GLU A 53 3.29 -13.31 -17.22
CA GLU A 53 2.40 -14.02 -16.31
C GLU A 53 2.41 -13.40 -14.90
N ALA A 54 3.58 -13.00 -14.41
CA ALA A 54 3.71 -12.31 -13.13
C ALA A 54 2.88 -11.01 -13.14
N THR A 55 3.05 -10.19 -14.18
CA THR A 55 2.32 -8.93 -14.33
C THR A 55 0.81 -9.18 -14.43
N TRP A 56 0.40 -10.16 -15.22
CA TRP A 56 -1.00 -10.55 -15.38
C TRP A 56 -1.63 -11.00 -14.05
N LEU A 57 -0.92 -11.79 -13.25
CA LEU A 57 -1.35 -12.20 -11.91
C LEU A 57 -1.62 -11.00 -11.00
N SER A 58 -0.72 -10.01 -10.99
CA SER A 58 -0.87 -8.80 -10.18
C SER A 58 -2.08 -7.96 -10.60
N ILE A 59 -2.30 -7.82 -11.91
CA ILE A 59 -3.46 -7.12 -12.48
C ILE A 59 -4.75 -7.81 -12.04
N LEU A 60 -4.84 -9.13 -12.24
CA LEU A 60 -6.03 -9.91 -11.87
C LEU A 60 -6.30 -9.89 -10.36
N ALA A 61 -5.26 -9.99 -9.54
CA ALA A 61 -5.39 -9.95 -8.09
C ALA A 61 -5.95 -8.60 -7.61
N THR A 62 -5.41 -7.50 -8.14
CA THR A 62 -5.85 -6.15 -7.79
C THR A 62 -7.27 -5.87 -8.30
N ALA A 63 -7.56 -6.25 -9.55
CA ALA A 63 -8.89 -6.09 -10.16
C ALA A 63 -9.96 -6.88 -9.39
N THR A 64 -9.66 -8.12 -9.02
CA THR A 64 -10.55 -8.95 -8.20
C THR A 64 -10.82 -8.29 -6.85
N ALA A 65 -9.78 -7.82 -6.16
CA ALA A 65 -9.93 -7.18 -4.86
C ALA A 65 -10.80 -5.91 -4.93
N VAL A 66 -10.57 -5.05 -5.92
CA VAL A 66 -11.38 -3.84 -6.14
C VAL A 66 -12.82 -4.21 -6.48
N ALA A 67 -13.03 -5.15 -7.42
CA ALA A 67 -14.37 -5.56 -7.84
C ALA A 67 -15.17 -6.17 -6.67
N VAL A 68 -14.54 -6.98 -5.83
CA VAL A 68 -15.17 -7.54 -4.61
C VAL A 68 -15.58 -6.43 -3.64
N ILE A 69 -14.73 -5.43 -3.42
CA ILE A 69 -15.06 -4.31 -2.53
C ILE A 69 -16.25 -3.51 -3.07
N LEU A 70 -16.25 -3.18 -4.35
CA LEU A 70 -17.34 -2.42 -4.98
C LEU A 70 -18.64 -3.22 -5.01
N ALA A 71 -18.57 -4.51 -5.32
CA ALA A 71 -19.70 -5.42 -5.25
C ALA A 71 -20.30 -5.46 -3.84
N PHE A 72 -19.45 -5.60 -2.82
CA PHE A 72 -19.88 -5.67 -1.43
C PHE A 72 -20.50 -4.35 -0.93
N ARG A 73 -19.95 -3.20 -1.32
CA ARG A 73 -20.54 -1.88 -1.04
C ARG A 73 -21.92 -1.73 -1.69
N GLY A 74 -22.04 -2.15 -2.95
CA GLY A 74 -23.31 -2.15 -3.67
C GLY A 74 -24.35 -3.09 -3.06
N LEU A 75 -23.94 -4.27 -2.57
CA LEU A 75 -24.82 -5.20 -1.85
C LEU A 75 -25.31 -4.64 -0.50
N ARG A 76 -24.55 -3.74 0.13
CA ARG A 76 -24.96 -3.01 1.33
C ARG A 76 -25.92 -1.85 1.04
N GLY A 77 -26.27 -1.63 -0.23
CA GLY A 77 -27.15 -0.52 -0.64
C GLY A 77 -26.46 0.85 -0.60
N GLU A 78 -25.13 0.91 -0.54
CA GLU A 78 -24.43 2.18 -0.69
C GLU A 78 -24.55 2.67 -2.14
N SER A 79 -25.01 3.90 -2.33
CA SER A 79 -25.05 4.52 -3.66
C SER A 79 -23.62 4.69 -4.17
N LEU A 80 -23.25 3.89 -5.18
CA LEU A 80 -22.01 4.11 -5.93
C LEU A 80 -22.21 5.37 -6.78
N ALA A 81 -21.50 6.45 -6.45
CA ALA A 81 -21.50 7.70 -7.21
C ALA A 81 -20.72 7.54 -8.54
N LEU A 82 -21.16 6.60 -9.38
CA LEU A 82 -20.57 6.25 -10.66
C LEU A 82 -21.58 6.56 -11.77
N PRO A 83 -21.12 7.02 -12.96
CA PRO A 83 -22.00 7.25 -14.09
C PRO A 83 -22.62 5.93 -14.58
N ALA A 84 -23.90 5.96 -14.95
CA ALA A 84 -24.58 4.79 -15.49
C ALA A 84 -23.85 4.26 -16.75
N PRO A 85 -23.66 2.94 -16.90
CA PRO A 85 -24.27 1.84 -16.12
C PRO A 85 -23.45 1.35 -14.91
N LEU A 86 -22.34 1.99 -14.55
CA LEU A 86 -21.46 1.56 -13.46
C LEU A 86 -22.06 1.79 -12.06
N ASP A 87 -23.25 2.36 -11.95
CA ASP A 87 -24.04 2.47 -10.73
C ASP A 87 -24.57 1.11 -10.25
N ARG A 88 -24.73 0.14 -11.17
CA ARG A 88 -25.36 -1.16 -10.87
C ARG A 88 -24.38 -2.14 -10.19
N PRO A 89 -24.70 -2.66 -9.00
CA PRO A 89 -23.82 -3.59 -8.27
C PRO A 89 -23.56 -4.91 -9.02
N VAL A 90 -24.49 -5.33 -9.89
CA VAL A 90 -24.38 -6.55 -10.69
C VAL A 90 -23.14 -6.56 -11.58
N ILE A 91 -22.71 -5.40 -12.10
CA ILE A 91 -21.52 -5.30 -12.94
C ILE A 91 -20.26 -5.65 -12.15
N PHE A 92 -20.14 -5.15 -10.92
CA PHE A 92 -19.00 -5.45 -10.06
C PHE A 92 -19.01 -6.89 -9.56
N ILE A 93 -20.19 -7.47 -9.31
CA ILE A 93 -20.32 -8.89 -8.98
C ILE A 93 -19.84 -9.74 -10.16
N GLY A 94 -20.30 -9.45 -11.38
CA GLY A 94 -19.84 -10.14 -12.59
C GLY A 94 -18.34 -9.99 -12.82
N ALA A 95 -17.81 -8.78 -12.67
CA ALA A 95 -16.37 -8.51 -12.78
C ALA A 95 -15.55 -9.24 -11.71
N ALA A 96 -16.04 -9.30 -10.47
CA ALA A 96 -15.38 -10.01 -9.37
C ALA A 96 -15.35 -11.52 -9.63
N VAL A 97 -16.43 -12.10 -10.14
CA VAL A 97 -16.49 -13.52 -10.50
C VAL A 97 -15.54 -13.82 -11.67
N LEU A 98 -15.59 -13.04 -12.75
CA LEU A 98 -14.73 -13.24 -13.92
C LEU A 98 -13.25 -13.08 -13.57
N ALA A 99 -12.87 -11.99 -12.90
CA ALA A 99 -11.49 -11.74 -12.48
C ALA A 99 -11.02 -12.78 -11.46
N GLY A 100 -11.89 -13.20 -10.53
CA GLY A 100 -11.59 -14.24 -9.55
C GLY A 100 -11.36 -15.62 -10.19
N ILE A 101 -12.17 -16.00 -11.18
CA ILE A 101 -11.96 -17.23 -11.95
C ILE A 101 -10.64 -17.14 -12.72
N ALA A 102 -10.38 -16.04 -13.43
CA ALA A 102 -9.13 -15.84 -14.16
C ALA A 102 -7.91 -15.88 -13.22
N LEU A 103 -7.99 -15.24 -12.05
CA LEU A 103 -6.95 -15.27 -11.02
C LEU A 103 -6.72 -16.68 -10.52
N PHE A 104 -7.80 -17.40 -10.19
CA PHE A 104 -7.72 -18.79 -9.74
C PHE A 104 -7.04 -19.68 -10.76
N LEU A 105 -7.41 -19.58 -12.04
CA LEU A 105 -6.78 -20.33 -13.13
C LEU A 105 -5.30 -19.98 -13.29
N THR A 106 -4.93 -18.71 -13.14
CA THR A 106 -3.54 -18.26 -13.32
C THR A 106 -2.65 -18.68 -12.15
N VAL A 107 -3.19 -18.68 -10.92
CA VAL A 107 -2.46 -19.12 -9.71
C VAL A 107 -2.32 -20.65 -9.65
N ARG A 108 -3.07 -21.43 -10.47
CA ARG A 108 -2.94 -22.89 -10.49
C ARG A 108 -1.50 -23.31 -10.80
N GLY A 109 -0.88 -24.05 -9.87
CA GLY A 109 0.51 -24.50 -9.96
C GLY A 109 1.54 -23.50 -9.40
N LEU A 110 1.08 -22.43 -8.75
CA LEU A 110 1.87 -21.59 -7.86
C LEU A 110 1.36 -21.78 -6.42
N PRO A 111 2.21 -21.55 -5.41
CA PRO A 111 1.75 -21.46 -4.03
C PRO A 111 0.61 -20.43 -3.86
N PRO A 112 -0.44 -20.74 -3.08
CA PRO A 112 -1.65 -19.91 -3.01
C PRO A 112 -1.40 -18.51 -2.45
N TYR A 113 -0.32 -18.31 -1.68
CA TYR A 113 0.02 -16.99 -1.14
C TYR A 113 0.34 -15.96 -2.23
N TYR A 114 0.66 -16.36 -3.48
CA TYR A 114 0.86 -15.40 -4.57
C TYR A 114 -0.41 -14.66 -4.99
N ALA A 115 -1.59 -15.19 -4.66
CA ALA A 115 -2.86 -14.50 -4.90
C ALA A 115 -3.02 -13.22 -4.07
N ILE A 116 -2.30 -13.09 -2.94
CA ILE A 116 -2.41 -11.91 -2.06
C ILE A 116 -1.64 -10.70 -2.59
N THR A 117 -0.87 -10.84 -3.66
CA THR A 117 -0.07 -9.77 -4.27
C THR A 117 -0.92 -8.53 -4.60
N GLY A 118 -2.17 -8.72 -5.02
CA GLY A 118 -3.10 -7.62 -5.31
C GLY A 118 -3.58 -6.83 -4.09
N LEU A 119 -3.55 -7.41 -2.88
CA LEU A 119 -3.96 -6.70 -1.66
C LEU A 119 -2.99 -5.57 -1.30
N PHE A 120 -1.70 -5.75 -1.56
CA PHE A 120 -0.69 -4.71 -1.30
C PHE A 120 -0.90 -3.49 -2.21
N GLY A 121 -1.23 -3.71 -3.48
CA GLY A 121 -1.54 -2.65 -4.43
C GLY A 121 -2.81 -1.89 -4.03
N LEU A 122 -3.83 -2.63 -3.57
CA LEU A 122 -5.04 -2.05 -3.02
C LEU A 122 -4.77 -1.19 -1.77
N ALA A 123 -3.92 -1.65 -0.85
CA ALA A 123 -3.55 -0.89 0.34
C ALA A 123 -2.87 0.43 -0.04
N PHE A 124 -2.03 0.43 -1.07
CA PHE A 124 -1.42 1.65 -1.59
C PHE A 124 -2.46 2.61 -2.19
N ILE A 125 -3.39 2.12 -3.02
CA ILE A 125 -4.42 2.96 -3.66
C ILE A 125 -5.34 3.58 -2.60
N ILE A 126 -5.79 2.80 -1.62
CA ILE A 126 -6.63 3.29 -0.51
C ILE A 126 -5.85 4.29 0.34
N GLY A 127 -4.60 3.99 0.67
CA GLY A 127 -3.72 4.89 1.41
C GLY A 127 -3.51 6.21 0.67
N ALA A 128 -3.22 6.18 -0.62
CA ALA A 128 -3.05 7.37 -1.44
C ALA A 128 -4.34 8.21 -1.46
N ALA A 129 -5.51 7.58 -1.64
CA ALA A 129 -6.79 8.29 -1.67
C ALA A 129 -7.17 8.93 -0.32
N THR A 130 -6.79 8.31 0.80
CA THR A 130 -7.24 8.73 2.15
C THR A 130 -6.22 9.56 2.92
N LEU A 131 -4.93 9.23 2.82
CA LEU A 131 -3.85 9.89 3.55
C LEU A 131 -3.28 11.06 2.74
N ALA A 132 -3.11 10.94 1.42
CA ALA A 132 -2.46 11.99 0.64
C ALA A 132 -3.17 13.37 0.72
N PRO A 133 -4.51 13.46 0.71
CA PRO A 133 -5.20 14.74 0.93
C PRO A 133 -5.02 15.33 2.35
N ARG A 134 -4.67 14.50 3.34
CA ARG A 134 -4.57 14.90 4.75
C ARG A 134 -3.17 15.36 5.13
N ILE A 135 -2.14 14.61 4.75
CA ILE A 135 -0.74 14.89 5.09
C ILE A 135 0.06 15.56 3.96
N GLY A 136 -0.51 15.61 2.75
CA GLY A 136 0.13 16.11 1.54
C GLY A 136 0.75 14.99 0.69
N VAL A 137 0.59 15.10 -0.63
CA VAL A 137 1.07 14.10 -1.61
C VAL A 137 2.57 13.87 -1.50
N ALA A 138 3.37 14.93 -1.40
CA ALA A 138 4.83 14.83 -1.29
C ALA A 138 5.28 14.05 -0.04
N LEU A 139 4.61 14.28 1.10
CA LEU A 139 4.94 13.61 2.35
C LEU A 139 4.48 12.15 2.35
N PHE A 140 3.30 11.87 1.80
CA PHE A 140 2.82 10.50 1.62
C PHE A 140 3.75 9.66 0.72
N LEU A 141 4.11 10.19 -0.45
CA LEU A 141 4.98 9.47 -1.40
C LEU A 141 6.37 9.26 -0.82
N SER A 142 6.98 10.29 -0.23
CA SER A 142 8.31 10.18 0.37
C SER A 142 8.35 9.17 1.53
N ALA A 143 7.36 9.18 2.42
CA ALA A 143 7.22 8.18 3.48
C ALA A 143 7.03 6.76 2.94
N THR A 144 6.22 6.60 1.88
CA THR A 144 5.97 5.29 1.26
C THR A 144 7.22 4.76 0.56
N ILE A 145 7.94 5.60 -0.18
CA ILE A 145 9.21 5.24 -0.83
C ILE A 145 10.26 4.84 0.22
N ALA A 146 10.36 5.59 1.32
CA ALA A 146 11.25 5.21 2.41
C ALA A 146 10.89 3.83 3.00
N GLY A 147 9.60 3.57 3.24
CA GLY A 147 9.13 2.24 3.65
C GLY A 147 9.43 1.14 2.64
N GLN A 148 9.28 1.42 1.34
CA GLN A 148 9.62 0.49 0.26
C GLN A 148 11.09 0.11 0.28
N LEU A 149 11.99 1.06 0.49
CA LEU A 149 13.42 0.81 0.52
C LEU A 149 13.84 -0.01 1.74
N VAL A 150 13.31 0.33 2.92
CA VAL A 150 13.53 -0.46 4.13
C VAL A 150 13.01 -1.88 3.93
N GLY A 151 11.79 -2.03 3.40
CA GLY A 151 11.21 -3.34 3.07
C GLY A 151 12.04 -4.12 2.06
N ALA A 152 12.55 -3.48 1.01
CA ALA A 152 13.38 -4.12 -0.02
C ALA A 152 14.69 -4.65 0.57
N VAL A 153 15.35 -3.87 1.43
CA VAL A 153 16.57 -4.31 2.12
C VAL A 153 16.29 -5.51 3.02
N LEU A 154 15.19 -5.48 3.78
CA LEU A 154 14.79 -6.60 4.64
C LEU A 154 14.51 -7.87 3.81
N MET A 155 13.78 -7.74 2.69
CA MET A 155 13.49 -8.87 1.80
C MET A 155 14.75 -9.46 1.17
N ASP A 156 15.71 -8.61 0.81
CA ASP A 156 16.98 -9.04 0.22
C ASP A 156 17.89 -9.73 1.23
N GLN A 157 17.88 -9.29 2.50
CA GLN A 157 18.65 -9.94 3.58
C GLN A 157 18.21 -11.38 3.82
N ILE A 158 16.89 -11.61 3.84
CA ILE A 158 16.33 -12.93 4.13
C ILE A 158 16.28 -13.85 2.89
N GLY A 159 16.62 -13.34 1.70
CA GLY A 159 16.49 -14.10 0.45
C GLY A 159 15.04 -14.48 0.14
N ALA A 160 14.09 -13.58 0.44
CA ALA A 160 12.66 -13.87 0.39
C ALA A 160 12.23 -14.42 -0.99
N PHE A 161 11.26 -15.35 -0.99
CA PHE A 161 10.66 -15.90 -2.20
C PHE A 161 11.66 -16.55 -3.18
N GLY A 162 12.67 -17.24 -2.63
CA GLY A 162 13.67 -17.95 -3.42
C GLY A 162 14.66 -17.02 -4.13
N ASN A 163 14.92 -15.85 -3.55
CA ASN A 163 15.98 -14.94 -4.02
C ASN A 163 17.29 -15.30 -3.32
N ALA A 164 18.44 -15.10 -3.97
CA ALA A 164 19.72 -15.20 -3.29
C ALA A 164 19.81 -14.11 -2.22
N ALA A 165 20.06 -14.50 -0.97
CA ALA A 165 20.24 -13.55 0.12
C ALA A 165 21.43 -12.63 -0.19
N GLN A 166 21.18 -11.32 -0.25
CA GLN A 166 22.20 -10.33 -0.52
C GLN A 166 22.64 -9.68 0.79
N PRO A 167 23.93 -9.76 1.17
CA PRO A 167 24.42 -9.14 2.39
C PRO A 167 24.26 -7.62 2.29
N VAL A 168 23.84 -7.00 3.39
CA VAL A 168 23.70 -5.54 3.43
C VAL A 168 25.06 -4.89 3.49
N THR A 169 25.39 -4.15 2.43
CA THR A 169 26.60 -3.36 2.38
C THR A 169 26.42 -2.07 3.20
N PRO A 170 27.49 -1.56 3.84
CA PRO A 170 27.45 -0.27 4.55
C PRO A 170 26.98 0.89 3.65
N LEU A 171 27.31 0.84 2.36
CA LEU A 171 26.88 1.84 1.38
C LEU A 171 25.35 1.82 1.15
N ARG A 172 24.74 0.63 1.13
CA ARG A 172 23.28 0.50 1.01
C ARG A 172 22.57 1.06 2.25
N LEU A 173 23.14 0.82 3.42
CA LEU A 173 22.63 1.38 4.68
C LEU A 173 22.75 2.92 4.69
N ALA A 174 23.88 3.47 4.23
CA ALA A 174 24.07 4.91 4.09
C ALA A 174 23.03 5.54 3.13
N GLY A 175 22.73 4.89 2.01
CA GLY A 175 21.67 5.32 1.08
C GLY A 175 20.28 5.34 1.72
N VAL A 176 19.93 4.32 2.52
CA VAL A 176 18.66 4.28 3.28
C VAL A 176 18.58 5.44 4.27
N VAL A 177 19.65 5.68 5.04
CA VAL A 177 19.70 6.81 5.99
C VAL A 177 19.54 8.15 5.28
N LEU A 178 20.19 8.34 4.13
CA LEU A 178 20.06 9.56 3.33
C LEU A 178 18.63 9.77 2.83
N LEU A 179 17.96 8.71 2.36
CA LEU A 179 16.57 8.79 1.91
C LEU A 179 15.60 9.10 3.06
N LEU A 180 15.81 8.48 4.23
CA LEU A 180 15.05 8.81 5.44
C LEU A 180 15.24 10.27 5.86
N SER A 181 16.47 10.79 5.77
CA SER A 181 16.74 12.21 6.02
C SER A 181 16.01 13.12 5.02
N GLY A 182 15.89 12.69 3.77
CA GLY A 182 15.08 13.36 2.74
C GLY A 182 13.60 13.47 3.13
N VAL A 183 13.00 12.41 3.68
CA VAL A 183 11.61 12.46 4.18
C VAL A 183 11.46 13.48 5.32
N VAL A 184 12.42 13.51 6.25
CA VAL A 184 12.44 14.49 7.35
C VAL A 184 12.53 15.92 6.80
N LEU A 185 13.34 16.14 5.77
CA LEU A 185 13.48 17.43 5.11
C LEU A 185 12.21 17.84 4.36
N VAL A 186 11.56 16.92 3.64
CA VAL A 186 10.29 17.16 2.93
C VAL A 186 9.15 17.48 3.89
N ARG A 187 9.11 16.83 5.05
CA ARG A 187 8.15 17.18 6.11
C ARG A 187 8.31 18.65 6.54
N GLY A 188 9.53 19.17 6.43
CA GLY A 188 9.94 20.49 6.89
C GLY A 188 10.05 20.53 8.41
N PHE A 189 11.11 21.15 8.94
CA PHE A 189 11.33 21.34 10.38
C PHE A 189 10.32 22.29 11.06
N GLY A 190 9.22 22.67 10.39
CA GLY A 190 8.42 23.85 10.76
C GLY A 190 6.90 23.75 10.59
N ARG A 191 6.28 22.58 10.84
CA ARG A 191 4.83 22.50 11.12
C ARG A 191 4.55 22.15 12.57
#